data_AF-D8RFA0-F1
#
_entry.id   AF-D8RFA0-F1
#
_cell.length_a   1.000
_cell.length_b   1.000
_cell.length_c   1.000
_cell.angle_alpha   90.00
_cell.angle_beta   90.00
_cell.angle_gamma   90.00
#
_symmetry.space_group_name_H-M   'P 1'
#
loop_
_entity.id
_entity.type
_entity.pdbx_description
1 polymer ?
#
loop_
_entity_poly.entity_id
_entity_poly.type
_entity_poly.pdbx_seq_one_letter_code
_entity_poly.pdbx_strand_id
1 'polypeptide(L)' 'PPASRQQIDSMPTITISKDHLRNDEFSSCAVCKDDYAVGNKVRQMPCKHVYHQDCILPWLALHGTCPVCRYDV' A
#
# COMPACT_ATOMS: atom_id res chain seq x y z
N PRO A 1 14.43 -11.05 -0.34
CA PRO A 1 14.20 -11.60 -1.70
C PRO A 1 13.16 -10.70 -2.38
N PRO A 2 13.24 -10.42 -3.69
CA PRO A 2 12.19 -9.66 -4.36
C PRO A 2 10.88 -10.45 -4.28
N ALA A 3 9.77 -9.78 -3.94
CA ALA A 3 8.47 -10.44 -3.91
C ALA A 3 8.10 -10.87 -5.33
N SER A 4 7.50 -12.06 -5.47
CA SER A 4 7.06 -12.51 -6.78
C SER A 4 5.98 -11.57 -7.30
N ARG A 5 6.06 -11.18 -8.57
CA ARG A 5 5.02 -10.32 -9.21
C ARG A 5 3.59 -10.83 -8.98
N GLN A 6 3.42 -12.15 -8.89
CA GLN A 6 2.12 -12.77 -8.61
C GLN A 6 1.58 -12.42 -7.21
N GLN A 7 2.45 -12.36 -6.20
CA GLN A 7 2.07 -11.99 -4.83
C GLN A 7 1.68 -10.52 -4.77
N ILE A 8 2.47 -9.66 -5.44
CA ILE A 8 2.20 -8.22 -5.55
C ILE A 8 0.86 -7.99 -6.27
N ASP A 9 0.59 -8.71 -7.36
CA ASP A 9 -0.62 -8.50 -8.15
C ASP A 9 -1.89 -9.00 -7.43
N SER A 10 -1.76 -10.09 -6.67
CA SER A 10 -2.85 -10.67 -5.88
C SER A 10 -3.26 -9.82 -4.67
N MET A 11 -2.51 -8.77 -4.34
CA MET A 11 -2.83 -7.89 -3.23
C MET A 11 -4.14 -7.13 -3.48
N PRO A 12 -5.03 -7.07 -2.48
CA PRO A 12 -6.30 -6.36 -2.60
C PRO A 12 -6.07 -4.87 -2.87
N THR A 13 -6.78 -4.36 -3.88
CA THR A 13 -6.82 -2.93 -4.17
C THR A 13 -8.07 -2.34 -3.51
N ILE A 14 -7.86 -1.35 -2.66
CA ILE A 14 -8.90 -0.62 -1.97
C ILE A 14 -9.04 0.75 -2.63
N THR A 15 -10.28 1.19 -2.83
CA THR A 15 -10.54 2.56 -3.27
C THR A 15 -10.88 3.41 -2.05
N ILE A 16 -10.09 4.44 -1.81
CA ILE A 16 -10.28 5.35 -0.68
C ILE A 16 -11.64 6.01 -0.81
N SER A 17 -12.44 5.93 0.25
CA SER A 17 -13.76 6.54 0.37
C SER A 17 -13.73 7.57 1.50
N LYS A 18 -14.75 8.43 1.56
CA LYS A 18 -14.86 9.44 2.63
C LYS A 18 -14.80 8.85 4.05
N ASP A 19 -15.28 7.61 4.21
CA ASP A 19 -15.24 6.90 5.49
C ASP A 19 -13.81 6.46 5.86
N HIS A 20 -13.02 6.01 4.88
CA HIS A 20 -11.62 5.64 5.09
C HIS A 20 -10.78 6.83 5.59
N LEU A 21 -11.02 8.03 5.07
CA LEU A 21 -10.31 9.25 5.51
C LEU A 21 -10.59 9.65 6.97
N ARG A 22 -11.57 9.03 7.64
CA ARG A 22 -11.81 9.22 9.07
C ARG A 22 -10.92 8.32 9.94
N ASN A 23 -10.22 7.36 9.34
CA ASN A 23 -9.30 6.46 10.01
C ASN A 23 -7.86 6.91 9.74
N ASP A 24 -7.09 7.13 10.81
CA ASP A 24 -5.68 7.52 10.75
C ASP A 24 -4.81 6.56 9.92
N GLU A 25 -5.17 5.27 9.81
CA GLU A 25 -4.46 4.30 8.96
C GLU A 25 -4.54 4.63 7.46
N PHE A 26 -5.51 5.44 7.04
CA PHE A 26 -5.68 5.93 5.69
C PHE A 26 -5.49 7.45 5.60
N SER A 27 -4.67 8.02 6.49
CA SER A 27 -4.29 9.44 6.44
C SER A 27 -3.33 9.72 5.28
N SER A 28 -2.18 9.04 5.26
CA SER A 28 -1.10 9.33 4.33
C SER A 28 -0.27 8.11 3.94
N CYS A 29 0.36 8.19 2.77
CA CYS A 29 1.23 7.15 2.26
C CYS A 29 2.64 7.27 2.83
N ALA A 30 3.12 6.25 3.56
CA ALA A 30 4.45 6.29 4.16
C ALA A 30 5.63 6.29 3.16
N VAL A 31 5.37 6.02 1.87
CA VAL A 31 6.38 6.05 0.80
C VAL A 31 6.57 7.45 0.22
N CYS A 32 5.49 8.08 -0.27
CA CYS A 32 5.56 9.43 -0.84
C CYS A 32 5.30 10.54 0.18
N LYS A 33 4.86 10.20 1.40
CA LYS A 33 4.45 11.12 2.47
C LYS A 33 3.30 12.07 2.08
N ASP A 34 2.49 11.65 1.11
CA ASP A 34 1.35 12.41 0.60
C ASP A 34 0.04 11.83 1.16
N ASP A 35 -0.95 12.68 1.39
CA ASP A 35 -2.26 12.29 1.93
C ASP A 35 -3.08 11.52 0.89
N TYR A 36 -3.92 10.60 1.38
CA TYR A 36 -4.85 9.91 0.50
C TYR A 36 -6.06 10.79 0.17
N ALA A 37 -6.51 10.74 -1.07
CA ALA A 37 -7.74 11.37 -1.52
C ALA A 37 -8.84 10.36 -1.84
N VAL A 38 -10.11 10.78 -1.68
CA VAL A 38 -11.27 9.97 -2.09
C VAL A 38 -11.14 9.63 -3.58
N GLY A 39 -11.29 8.35 -3.90
CA GLY A 39 -11.12 7.80 -5.24
C GLY A 39 -9.70 7.33 -5.55
N ASN A 40 -8.72 7.56 -4.67
CA ASN A 40 -7.39 6.96 -4.85
C ASN A 40 -7.43 5.45 -4.72
N LYS A 41 -6.65 4.79 -5.59
CA LYS A 41 -6.43 3.34 -5.55
C LYS A 41 -5.18 3.07 -4.73
N VAL A 42 -5.38 2.41 -3.59
CA VAL A 42 -4.31 1.98 -2.71
C VAL A 42 -4.26 0.46 -2.69
N ARG A 43 -3.07 -0.13 -2.60
CA ARG A 43 -2.95 -1.55 -2.28
C ARG A 43 -2.82 -1.72 -0.77
N GLN A 44 -3.55 -2.69 -0.25
CA GLN A 44 -3.41 -3.13 1.14
C GLN A 44 -2.50 -4.34 1.20
N MET A 45 -1.47 -4.25 2.03
CA MET A 45 -0.58 -5.36 2.36
C MET A 45 -1.27 -6.38 3.29
N PRO A 46 -0.84 -7.65 3.30
CA PRO A 46 -1.30 -8.65 4.26
C PRO A 46 -1.07 -8.23 5.72
N CYS A 47 -0.08 -7.38 5.98
CA CYS A 47 0.17 -6.75 7.28
C CYS A 47 -0.74 -5.54 7.58
N LYS A 48 -1.81 -5.33 6.79
CA LYS A 48 -2.83 -4.27 6.87
C LYS A 48 -2.38 -2.85 6.48
N HIS A 49 -1.09 -2.59 6.33
CA HIS A 49 -0.62 -1.30 5.85
C HIS A 49 -1.06 -1.02 4.40
N VAL A 50 -1.45 0.22 4.13
CA VAL A 50 -1.91 0.69 2.83
C VAL A 50 -0.95 1.69 2.22
N TYR A 51 -0.82 1.61 0.89
CA TYR A 51 0.08 2.42 0.09
C TYR A 51 -0.58 2.73 -1.26
N HIS A 52 -0.26 3.88 -1.86
CA HIS A 52 -0.61 4.14 -3.25
C HIS A 52 -0.10 2.99 -4.14
N GLN A 53 -0.95 2.53 -5.05
CA GLN A 53 -0.59 1.48 -6.01
C GLN A 53 0.73 1.83 -6.72
N ASP A 54 0.85 3.06 -7.21
CA ASP A 54 2.05 3.55 -7.91
C ASP A 54 3.30 3.67 -7.01
N CYS A 55 3.13 3.81 -5.68
CA CYS A 55 4.26 3.89 -4.76
C CYS A 55 4.74 2.51 -4.29
N ILE A 56 3.83 1.58 -4.04
CA ILE A 56 4.17 0.26 -3.47
C ILE A 56 4.64 -0.74 -4.53
N LEU A 57 4.11 -0.67 -5.75
CA LEU A 57 4.53 -1.54 -6.85
C LEU A 57 6.05 -1.49 -7.12
N PRO A 58 6.68 -0.31 -7.33
CA PRO A 58 8.13 -0.25 -7.54
C PRO A 58 8.91 -0.68 -6.30
N TRP A 59 8.42 -0.36 -5.10
CA TRP A 59 9.06 -0.76 -3.85
C TRP A 59 9.12 -2.28 -3.69
N LEU A 60 8.00 -2.98 -3.92
CA LEU A 60 7.91 -4.43 -3.81
C LEU A 60 8.72 -5.15 -4.88
N ALA A 61 8.86 -4.55 -6.07
CA ALA A 61 9.73 -5.08 -7.12
C ALA A 61 11.22 -5.12 -6.72
N LEU A 62 11.66 -4.19 -5.86
CA LEU A 62 13.04 -4.15 -5.36
C LEU A 62 13.22 -4.93 -4.05
N HIS A 63 12.35 -4.68 -3.07
CA HIS A 63 12.55 -5.12 -1.69
C HIS A 63 11.64 -6.26 -1.23
N GLY A 64 10.48 -6.44 -1.87
CA GLY A 64 9.50 -7.46 -1.50
C GLY A 64 8.96 -7.37 -0.06
N THR A 65 9.14 -6.25 0.62
CA THR A 65 8.82 -6.11 2.05
C THR A 65 8.05 -4.82 2.33
N CYS A 66 7.27 -4.81 3.40
CA CYS A 66 6.53 -3.64 3.85
C CYS A 66 7.49 -2.52 4.31
N PRO A 67 7.37 -1.27 3.80
CA PRO A 67 8.19 -0.14 4.23
C PRO A 67 8.13 0.15 5.75
N VAL A 68 6.97 -0.08 6.38
CA VAL A 68 6.73 0.26 7.78
C VAL A 68 7.15 -0.86 8.74
N CYS A 69 6.67 -2.08 8.51
CA CYS A 69 6.87 -3.19 9.44
C CYS A 69 7.82 -4.28 8.93
N ARG A 70 8.39 -4.13 7.73
CA ARG A 70 9.30 -5.09 7.08
C ARG A 70 8.71 -6.50 6.87
N TYR A 71 7.39 -6.63 6.92
CA TYR A 71 6.69 -7.87 6.59
C TYR A 71 6.92 -8.26 5.12
N ASP A 72 7.28 -9.51 4.87
CA ASP A 72 7.55 -10.07 3.53
C ASP A 72 6.22 -10.45 2.84
N VAL A 73 6.04 -10.06 1.58
CA VAL A 73 4.80 -10.26 0.81
C VAL A 73 4.88 -11.51 -0.05
#